data_AF-A0A267TLE1-F1
#
_entry.id   AF-A0A267TLE1-F1
#
_cell.length_a   1.000
_cell.length_b   1.000
_cell.length_c   1.000
_cell.angle_alpha   90.00
_cell.angle_beta   90.00
_cell.angle_gamma   90.00
#
_symmetry.space_group_name_H-M   'P 1'
#
loop_
_entity.id
_entity.type
_entity.pdbx_description
1 polymer ?
#
loop_
_entity_poly.entity_id
_entity_poly.type
_entity_poly.pdbx_seq_one_letter_code
_entity_poly.pdbx_strand_id
1 'polypeptide(L)'
;MEATMKANQFLTPNLYTSINEVEILDCLVDFGYMPKEFSQNQVISFVKDENFYLVLFMVREDGQKGFLMYEILDFTMHEQELYMMSHLFRNLVASNKNNYTYRKAQYKLDEMLGMVPTFRALYKKRFDVDDYGMAA
;
A
#
# COMPACT_ATOMS: atom_id res chain seq x y z
N MET A 1 14.42 17.74 16.25
CA MET A 1 14.50 16.27 16.12
C MET A 1 13.99 15.92 14.74
N GLU A 2 14.89 15.78 13.77
CA GLU A 2 14.54 15.22 12.46
C GLU A 2 14.40 13.71 12.67
N ALA A 3 13.18 13.20 12.60
CA ALA A 3 12.97 11.76 12.52
C ALA A 3 13.50 11.32 11.15
N THR A 4 14.71 10.76 11.13
CA THR A 4 15.22 10.07 9.94
C THR A 4 14.30 8.88 9.70
N MET A 5 13.35 9.01 8.76
CA MET A 5 12.62 7.85 8.26
C MET A 5 13.65 6.87 7.73
N LYS A 6 13.71 5.67 8.31
CA LYS A 6 14.52 4.59 7.74
C LYS A 6 13.98 4.33 6.33
N ALA A 7 14.89 3.99 5.41
CA ALA A 7 14.53 3.73 4.02
C ALA A 7 13.45 2.64 3.89
N ASN A 8 13.32 1.80 4.90
CA ASN A 8 12.27 0.82 5.09
C ASN A 8 11.98 0.58 6.57
N GLN A 9 10.71 0.33 6.90
CA GLN A 9 10.26 0.04 8.27
C GLN A 9 8.86 -0.55 8.30
N PHE A 10 8.57 -1.26 9.39
CA PHE A 10 7.21 -1.61 9.77
C PHE A 10 6.55 -0.42 10.50
N LEU A 11 5.39 0.02 10.01
CA LEU A 11 4.54 1.02 10.67
C LEU A 11 3.61 0.38 11.71
N THR A 12 3.19 -0.85 11.44
CA THR A 12 2.51 -1.78 12.37
C THR A 12 3.12 -3.18 12.16
N PRO A 13 2.81 -4.19 12.99
CA PRO A 13 3.28 -5.55 12.74
C PRO A 13 2.93 -6.12 11.36
N ASN A 14 1.87 -5.62 10.71
CA ASN A 14 1.36 -6.12 9.42
C ASN A 14 1.42 -5.10 8.29
N LEU A 15 1.97 -3.90 8.53
CA LEU A 15 2.13 -2.86 7.52
C LEU A 15 3.60 -2.49 7.39
N TYR A 16 4.20 -2.90 6.29
CA TYR A 16 5.55 -2.53 5.90
C TYR A 16 5.52 -1.36 4.92
N THR A 17 6.51 -0.46 5.03
CA THR A 17 6.72 0.61 4.06
C THR A 17 8.18 0.70 3.67
N SER A 18 8.43 0.99 2.39
CA SER A 18 9.77 1.25 1.85
C SER A 18 9.74 2.48 0.94
N ILE A 19 10.80 3.26 1.00
CA ILE A 19 11.19 4.32 0.06
C ILE A 19 12.52 3.97 -0.64
N ASN A 20 13.07 2.78 -0.38
CA ASN A 20 14.28 2.30 -1.03
C ASN A 20 13.97 1.93 -2.49
N GLU A 21 14.43 2.75 -3.42
CA GLU A 21 14.16 2.57 -4.85
C GLU A 21 14.59 1.19 -5.36
N VAL A 22 15.76 0.69 -4.97
CA VAL A 22 16.27 -0.61 -5.44
C VAL A 22 15.32 -1.74 -5.03
N GLU A 23 14.93 -1.75 -3.76
CA GLU A 23 14.00 -2.75 -3.21
C GLU A 23 12.64 -2.73 -3.91
N ILE A 24 12.11 -1.53 -4.18
CA ILE A 24 10.81 -1.36 -4.82
C ILE A 24 10.86 -1.81 -6.29
N LEU A 25 11.94 -1.47 -7.00
CA LEU A 25 12.12 -1.88 -8.39
C LEU A 25 12.31 -3.39 -8.51
N ASP A 26 13.12 -3.99 -7.64
CA ASP A 26 13.32 -5.45 -7.62
C ASP A 26 11.97 -6.17 -7.36
N CYS A 27 11.19 -5.71 -6.37
CA CYS A 27 9.85 -6.23 -6.10
C CYS A 27 8.92 -6.15 -7.33
N LEU A 28 8.90 -5.00 -8.03
CA LEU A 28 8.08 -4.82 -9.23
C LEU A 28 8.52 -5.72 -10.39
N VAL A 29 9.83 -5.93 -10.56
CA VAL A 29 10.39 -6.80 -11.60
C VAL A 29 10.06 -8.26 -11.29
N ASP A 30 10.32 -8.71 -10.06
CA ASP A 30 10.11 -10.10 -9.63
C ASP A 30 8.65 -10.54 -9.77
N PHE A 31 7.72 -9.61 -9.53
CA PHE A 31 6.28 -9.88 -9.64
C PHE A 31 5.67 -9.48 -10.99
N GLY A 32 6.46 -8.99 -11.94
CA GLY A 32 6.00 -8.67 -13.30
C GLY A 32 5.09 -7.44 -13.41
N TYR A 33 5.18 -6.51 -12.45
CA TYR A 33 4.41 -5.27 -12.39
C TYR A 33 5.21 -4.02 -12.77
N MET A 34 6.46 -4.19 -13.24
CA MET A 34 7.33 -3.10 -13.66
C MET A 34 6.72 -2.23 -14.76
N PRO A 35 6.52 -0.91 -14.52
CA PRO A 35 6.08 0.01 -15.56
C PRO A 35 7.05 0.10 -16.72
N LYS A 36 6.51 0.30 -17.92
CA LYS A 36 7.32 0.55 -19.13
C LYS A 36 7.98 1.93 -19.12
N GLU A 37 7.38 2.89 -18.42
CA GLU A 37 7.86 4.27 -18.35
C GLU A 37 7.65 4.88 -16.97
N PHE A 38 8.57 5.77 -16.59
CA PHE A 38 8.61 6.49 -15.30
C PHE A 38 8.54 8.00 -15.53
N SER A 39 7.79 8.43 -16.54
CA SER A 39 7.65 9.82 -16.97
C SER A 39 6.51 10.57 -16.26
N GLN A 40 5.62 9.86 -15.58
CA GLN A 40 4.40 10.39 -14.98
C GLN A 40 4.08 9.70 -13.65
N ASN A 41 3.28 10.34 -12.81
CA ASN A 41 2.80 9.75 -11.56
C ASN A 41 2.02 8.45 -11.81
N GLN A 42 2.30 7.42 -11.04
CA GLN A 42 1.65 6.11 -11.15
C GLN A 42 1.30 5.54 -9.79
N VAL A 43 0.26 4.72 -9.77
CA VAL A 43 -0.15 3.91 -8.63
C VAL A 43 -0.34 2.51 -9.15
N ILE A 44 0.38 1.56 -8.56
CA ILE A 44 0.35 0.15 -8.91
C ILE A 44 -0.10 -0.60 -7.67
N SER A 45 -1.02 -1.54 -7.84
CA SER A 45 -1.48 -2.39 -6.75
C SER A 45 -1.60 -3.83 -7.21
N PHE A 46 -1.16 -4.77 -6.40
CA PHE A 46 -1.24 -6.19 -6.71
C PHE A 46 -1.32 -7.03 -5.43
N VAL A 47 -1.77 -8.27 -5.59
CA VAL A 47 -1.84 -9.26 -4.51
C VAL A 47 -0.87 -10.38 -4.83
N LYS A 48 -0.01 -10.72 -3.87
CA LYS A 48 0.95 -11.80 -4.02
C LYS A 48 1.15 -12.49 -2.68
N ASP A 49 1.03 -13.81 -2.69
CA ASP A 49 1.22 -14.68 -1.53
C ASP A 49 0.41 -14.19 -0.31
N GLU A 50 -0.86 -13.82 -0.55
CA GLU A 50 -1.82 -13.30 0.44
C GLU A 50 -1.52 -11.90 0.99
N ASN A 51 -0.43 -11.26 0.55
CA ASN A 51 -0.11 -9.88 0.87
C ASN A 51 -0.67 -8.92 -0.19
N PHE A 52 -1.02 -7.72 0.23
CA PHE A 52 -1.42 -6.63 -0.67
C PHE A 52 -0.32 -5.59 -0.79
N TYR A 53 0.08 -5.29 -2.02
CA TYR A 53 1.11 -4.30 -2.33
C TYR A 53 0.48 -3.07 -2.97
N LEU A 54 0.94 -1.90 -2.54
CA LEU A 54 0.57 -0.62 -3.11
C LEU A 54 1.83 0.22 -3.32
N VAL A 55 2.18 0.45 -4.57
CA VAL A 55 3.37 1.22 -4.98
C VAL A 55 2.92 2.54 -5.61
N LEU A 56 3.48 3.63 -5.11
CA LEU A 56 3.32 4.98 -5.63
C LEU A 56 4.65 5.40 -6.26
N PHE A 57 4.54 5.88 -7.50
CA PHE A 57 5.61 6.56 -8.20
C PHE A 57 5.19 8.01 -8.42
N MET A 58 6.03 8.94 -7.98
CA MET A 58 5.76 10.38 -8.02
C MET A 58 6.88 11.10 -8.74
N VAL A 59 6.55 11.84 -9.79
CA VAL A 59 7.46 12.75 -10.49
C VAL A 59 7.23 14.15 -9.93
N ARG A 60 8.29 14.74 -9.38
CA ARG A 60 8.29 16.11 -8.86
C ARG A 60 8.52 17.11 -10.00
N GLU A 61 8.17 18.37 -9.75
CA GLU A 61 8.32 19.47 -10.72
C GLU A 61 9.78 19.70 -11.15
N ASP A 62 10.74 19.37 -10.29
CA ASP A 62 12.19 19.42 -10.56
C ASP A 62 12.72 18.18 -11.31
N GLY A 63 11.83 17.26 -11.70
CA GLY A 63 12.17 16.00 -12.35
C GLY A 63 12.66 14.91 -11.41
N GLN A 64 12.77 15.17 -10.10
CA GLN A 64 13.08 14.12 -9.13
C GLN A 64 11.96 13.10 -9.06
N LYS A 65 12.36 11.85 -8.81
CA LYS A 65 11.45 10.71 -8.69
C LYS A 65 11.38 10.27 -7.24
N GLY A 66 10.17 10.08 -6.75
CA GLY A 66 9.89 9.49 -5.45
C GLY A 66 9.22 8.14 -5.63
N PHE A 67 9.77 7.12 -4.96
CA PHE A 67 9.15 5.82 -4.83
C PHE A 67 8.67 5.62 -3.40
N LEU A 68 7.49 5.03 -3.27
CA LEU A 68 6.90 4.67 -1.99
C LEU A 68 6.13 3.39 -2.16
N MET A 69 6.46 2.38 -1.38
CA MET A 69 5.75 1.11 -1.34
C MET A 69 5.14 0.90 0.03
N TYR A 70 3.94 0.32 0.03
CA TYR A 70 3.29 -0.25 1.18
C TYR A 70 3.00 -1.72 0.88
N GLU A 71 3.28 -2.56 1.86
CA GLU A 71 2.92 -3.98 1.85
C GLU A 71 2.09 -4.26 3.10
N ILE A 72 0.89 -4.80 2.91
CA ILE A 72 0.01 -5.26 3.98
C ILE A 72 0.10 -6.78 4.01
N LEU A 73 0.71 -7.31 5.07
CA LEU A 73 0.90 -8.73 5.29
C LEU A 73 -0.44 -9.38 5.61
N ASP A 74 -0.76 -10.49 4.93
CA ASP A 74 -2.03 -11.19 5.07
C ASP A 74 -3.22 -10.23 5.20
N PHE A 75 -3.40 -9.38 4.19
CA PHE A 75 -4.37 -8.28 4.25
C PHE A 75 -5.80 -8.77 4.49
N THR A 76 -6.07 -10.04 4.18
CA THR A 76 -7.36 -10.67 4.42
C THR A 76 -7.65 -10.89 5.89
N MET A 77 -6.63 -11.04 6.74
CA MET A 77 -6.80 -11.14 8.20
C MET A 77 -6.56 -9.80 8.89
N HIS A 78 -5.81 -8.88 8.26
CA HIS A 78 -5.43 -7.59 8.80
C HIS A 78 -6.11 -6.43 8.05
N GLU A 79 -7.45 -6.41 8.06
CA GLU A 79 -8.22 -5.38 7.36
C GLU A 79 -8.08 -3.98 7.99
N GLN A 80 -7.65 -3.86 9.26
CA GLN A 80 -7.35 -2.56 9.88
C GLN A 80 -6.34 -1.76 9.09
N GLU A 81 -5.32 -2.42 8.58
CA GLU A 81 -4.19 -1.82 7.89
C GLU A 81 -4.70 -1.21 6.59
N LEU A 82 -5.62 -1.89 5.91
CA LEU A 82 -6.32 -1.35 4.75
C LEU A 82 -7.17 -0.12 5.12
N TYR A 83 -7.95 -0.18 6.21
CA TYR A 83 -8.75 0.96 6.68
C TYR A 83 -7.88 2.16 7.07
N MET A 84 -6.80 1.92 7.81
CA MET A 84 -5.84 2.93 8.25
C MET A 84 -5.19 3.59 7.04
N MET A 85 -4.75 2.80 6.06
CA MET A 85 -4.15 3.30 4.83
C MET A 85 -5.16 4.08 3.99
N SER A 86 -6.40 3.59 3.84
CA SER A 86 -7.46 4.33 3.11
C SER A 86 -7.75 5.68 3.79
N HIS A 87 -7.85 5.70 5.11
CA HIS A 87 -8.05 6.94 5.88
C HIS A 87 -6.88 7.90 5.73
N LEU A 88 -5.64 7.42 5.79
CA LEU A 88 -4.43 8.21 5.56
C LEU A 88 -4.46 8.87 4.17
N PHE A 89 -4.73 8.11 3.11
CA PHE A 89 -4.78 8.68 1.77
C PHE A 89 -5.95 9.63 1.58
N ARG A 90 -7.11 9.41 2.22
CA ARG A 90 -8.21 10.37 2.23
C ARG A 90 -7.81 11.72 2.82
N ASN A 91 -7.05 11.71 3.93
CA ASN A 91 -6.53 12.93 4.54
C ASN A 91 -5.48 13.61 3.64
N LEU A 92 -4.60 12.85 2.98
CA LEU A 92 -3.65 13.38 2.00
C LEU A 92 -4.34 13.97 0.76
N VAL A 93 -5.47 13.42 0.33
CA VAL A 93 -6.27 13.95 -0.78
C VAL A 93 -6.87 15.31 -0.41
N ALA A 94 -7.36 15.45 0.82
CA ALA A 94 -7.95 16.69 1.32
C ALA A 94 -6.92 17.82 1.49
N SER A 95 -5.67 17.50 1.81
CA SER A 95 -4.62 18.48 2.11
C SER A 95 -3.78 18.93 0.92
N ASN A 96 -3.82 18.22 -0.22
CA ASN A 96 -2.96 18.50 -1.37
C ASN A 96 -3.71 19.08 -2.57
N LYS A 97 -3.17 20.15 -3.18
CA LYS A 97 -3.68 20.74 -4.43
C LYS A 97 -3.54 19.80 -5.64
N ASN A 98 -2.48 18.98 -5.68
CA ASN A 98 -2.26 17.95 -6.70
C ASN A 98 -2.44 16.55 -6.07
N ASN A 99 -3.69 16.10 -5.97
CA ASN A 99 -4.07 14.90 -5.20
C ASN A 99 -4.40 13.67 -6.05
N TYR A 100 -4.16 13.70 -7.36
CA TYR A 100 -4.61 12.64 -8.25
C TYR A 100 -3.99 11.27 -7.92
N THR A 101 -2.69 11.22 -7.62
CA THR A 101 -1.99 9.99 -7.18
C THR A 101 -2.57 9.47 -5.87
N TYR A 102 -2.76 10.33 -4.88
CA TYR A 102 -3.33 9.93 -3.59
C TYR A 102 -4.79 9.47 -3.72
N ARG A 103 -5.57 10.07 -4.62
CA ARG A 103 -6.94 9.63 -4.90
C ARG A 103 -6.97 8.26 -5.55
N LYS A 104 -6.05 7.98 -6.49
CA LYS A 104 -5.89 6.65 -7.08
C LYS A 104 -5.50 5.60 -6.03
N ALA A 105 -4.54 5.94 -5.16
CA ALA A 105 -4.12 5.07 -4.07
C ALA A 105 -5.28 4.76 -3.11
N GLN A 106 -6.03 5.78 -2.69
CA GLN A 106 -7.25 5.61 -1.89
C GLN A 106 -8.25 4.69 -2.58
N TYR A 107 -8.54 4.91 -3.87
CA TYR A 107 -9.48 4.09 -4.62
C TYR A 107 -9.05 2.61 -4.67
N LYS A 108 -7.75 2.32 -4.83
CA LYS A 108 -7.23 0.95 -4.80
C LYS A 108 -7.37 0.28 -3.44
N LEU A 109 -7.21 1.02 -2.36
CA LEU A 109 -7.43 0.52 -1.01
C LEU A 109 -8.92 0.24 -0.74
N ASP A 110 -9.80 1.15 -1.16
CA ASP A 110 -11.25 1.00 -1.02
C ASP A 110 -11.78 -0.18 -1.87
N GLU A 111 -11.25 -0.35 -3.08
CA GLU A 111 -11.51 -1.52 -3.94
C GLU A 111 -11.08 -2.82 -3.25
N MET A 112 -9.86 -2.85 -2.67
CA MET A 112 -9.33 -4.03 -1.98
C MET A 112 -10.12 -4.35 -0.71
N LEU A 113 -10.53 -3.35 0.08
CA LEU A 113 -11.42 -3.52 1.23
C LEU A 113 -12.73 -4.23 0.82
N GLY A 114 -13.34 -3.82 -0.29
CA GLY A 114 -14.53 -4.47 -0.82
C GLY A 114 -14.30 -5.91 -1.29
N MET A 115 -13.06 -6.24 -1.67
CA MET A 115 -12.67 -7.59 -2.13
C MET A 115 -12.17 -8.52 -1.01
N VAL A 116 -11.94 -8.03 0.22
CA VAL A 116 -11.46 -8.85 1.35
C VAL A 116 -12.28 -10.13 1.54
N PRO A 117 -13.64 -10.11 1.57
CA PRO A 117 -14.42 -11.34 1.71
C PRO A 117 -14.19 -12.34 0.56
N THR A 118 -13.97 -11.84 -0.65
CA THR A 118 -13.68 -12.66 -1.83
C THR A 118 -12.33 -13.36 -1.70
N PHE A 119 -11.29 -12.62 -1.29
CA PHE A 119 -9.96 -13.21 -1.08
C PHE A 119 -9.93 -14.16 0.11
N ARG A 120 -10.64 -13.88 1.20
CA ARG A 120 -10.82 -14.83 2.32
C ARG A 120 -11.41 -16.16 1.82
N ALA A 121 -12.47 -16.10 1.01
CA ALA A 121 -13.07 -17.29 0.42
C ALA A 121 -12.10 -18.02 -0.52
N LEU A 122 -11.35 -17.29 -1.35
CA LEU A 122 -10.34 -17.83 -2.26
C LEU A 122 -9.23 -18.60 -1.50
N TYR A 123 -8.74 -18.02 -0.40
CA TYR A 123 -7.72 -18.61 0.46
C TYR A 123 -8.26 -19.60 1.50
N LYS A 124 -9.57 -19.88 1.46
CA LYS A 124 -10.27 -20.77 2.41
C LYS A 124 -10.08 -20.35 3.88
N LYS A 125 -9.90 -19.05 4.12
CA LYS A 125 -9.80 -18.48 5.46
C LYS A 125 -11.19 -18.25 6.04
N ARG A 126 -11.34 -18.54 7.32
CA ARG A 126 -12.51 -18.16 8.11
C ARG A 126 -12.10 -16.97 8.94
N PHE A 127 -12.84 -15.88 8.79
CA PHE A 127 -12.68 -14.74 9.69
C PHE A 127 -13.47 -15.06 10.95
N ASP A 128 -12.78 -15.29 12.05
CA ASP A 128 -13.41 -15.39 13.36
C ASP A 128 -13.40 -14.01 14.01
N VAL A 129 -14.57 -13.50 14.37
CA VAL A 129 -14.72 -12.13 14.89
C VAL A 129 -14.04 -11.99 16.27
N ASP A 130 -13.82 -13.12 16.95
CA ASP A 130 -13.19 -13.19 18.27
C ASP A 130 -11.67 -12.90 18.25
N ASP A 131 -11.00 -13.03 17.10
CA ASP A 131 -9.55 -12.75 16.97
C ASP A 131 -9.23 -11.25 17.15
N TYR A 132 -10.22 -10.37 16.95
CA TYR A 132 -10.08 -8.93 17.18
C TYR A 132 -10.27 -8.52 18.65
N GLY A 133 -10.94 -9.35 19.45
CA GLY A 133 -11.34 -9.02 20.82
C GLY A 133 -10.25 -9.23 21.89
N MET A 134 -9.15 -9.89 21.54
CA MET A 134 -8.08 -10.26 22.49
C MET A 134 -6.86 -9.33 22.43
N ALA A 135 -6.90 -8.29 21.60
CA ALA A 135 -5.83 -7.28 21.45
C ALA A 135 -6.27 -5.87 21.91
N ALA A 136 -7.33 -5.76 22.72
CA ALA A 136 -7.81 -4.51 23.32
C ALA A 136 -7.55 -4.45 24.84
#